data_AF-Q6UKY8-F1
#
_entry.id   AF-Q6UKY8-F1
#
_cell.length_a   1.000
_cell.length_b   1.000
_cell.length_c   1.000
_cell.angle_alpha   90.00
_cell.angle_beta   90.00
_cell.angle_gamma   90.00
#
_symmetry.space_group_name_H-M   'P 1'
#
loop_
_entity.id
_entity.type
_entity.pdbx_description
1 polymer ?
#
loop_
_entity_poly.entity_id
_entity_poly.type
_entity_poly.pdbx_seq_one_letter_code
_entity_poly.pdbx_strand_id
1 'polypeptide(L)'
;MASEVVLALPHKLRVMRMYRTGLKELINWSANRHEWYPRAYALRQEFEDSKALTDREEIRKKLEHGEELLARFRHWEPLIKPEFVGGTAYSINPAQPKLKFIPNYDAMDEYKKGDHL
;
A
#
# COMPACT_ATOMS: atom_id res chain seq x y z
N MET A 1 -10.47 2.27 -13.91
CA MET A 1 -11.45 1.49 -13.12
C MET A 1 -10.79 1.01 -11.84
N ALA A 2 -11.50 1.07 -10.70
CA ALA A 2 -11.02 0.52 -9.44
C ALA A 2 -10.84 -1.00 -9.55
N SER A 3 -9.86 -1.57 -8.83
CA SER A 3 -9.67 -3.03 -8.85
C SER A 3 -10.79 -3.75 -8.13
N GLU A 4 -11.10 -4.99 -8.55
CA GLU A 4 -12.18 -5.81 -7.96
C GLU A 4 -12.04 -5.96 -6.44
N VAL A 5 -10.79 -6.11 -5.97
CA VAL A 5 -10.45 -6.16 -4.54
C VAL A 5 -10.93 -4.93 -3.78
N VAL A 6 -10.87 -3.74 -4.40
CA VAL A 6 -11.30 -2.47 -3.78
C VAL A 6 -12.81 -2.37 -3.72
N LEU A 7 -13.50 -2.84 -4.76
CA LEU A 7 -14.96 -2.86 -4.81
C LEU A 7 -15.57 -3.81 -3.78
N ALA A 8 -14.87 -4.91 -3.46
CA ALA A 8 -15.27 -5.85 -2.43
C ALA A 8 -15.07 -5.34 -0.99
N LEU A 9 -14.38 -4.21 -0.79
CA LEU A 9 -14.13 -3.68 0.56
C LEU A 9 -15.41 -3.10 1.19
N PRO A 10 -15.57 -3.24 2.53
CA PRO A 10 -16.55 -2.48 3.28
C PRO A 10 -16.43 -0.98 3.02
N HIS A 11 -17.57 -0.29 2.95
CA HIS A 11 -17.65 1.14 2.58
C HIS A 11 -16.63 2.01 3.35
N LYS A 12 -16.57 1.87 4.67
CA LYS A 12 -15.62 2.62 5.52
C LYS A 12 -14.16 2.42 5.09
N LEU A 13 -13.74 1.19 4.80
CA LEU A 13 -12.38 0.89 4.35
C LEU A 13 -12.13 1.44 2.95
N ARG A 14 -13.11 1.37 2.06
CA ARG A 14 -13.05 1.92 0.70
C ARG A 14 -12.84 3.44 0.74
N VAL A 15 -13.63 4.17 1.54
CA VAL A 15 -13.50 5.62 1.75
C VAL A 15 -12.15 5.97 2.39
N MET A 16 -11.73 5.26 3.45
CA MET A 16 -10.44 5.50 4.09
C MET A 16 -9.26 5.28 3.13
N ARG A 17 -9.35 4.24 2.29
CA ARG A 17 -8.34 3.97 1.26
C ARG A 17 -8.33 5.08 0.22
N MET A 18 -9.49 5.51 -0.27
CA MET A 18 -9.65 6.62 -1.23
C MET A 18 -9.03 7.91 -0.70
N TYR A 19 -9.33 8.28 0.55
CA TYR A 19 -8.75 9.47 1.20
C TYR A 19 -7.22 9.38 1.30
N ARG A 20 -6.70 8.23 1.77
CA ARG A 20 -5.25 8.02 1.89
C ARG A 20 -4.55 8.07 0.53
N THR A 21 -5.16 7.48 -0.50
CA THR A 21 -4.61 7.54 -1.85
C THR A 21 -4.69 8.95 -2.43
N GLY A 22 -5.78 9.69 -2.19
CA GLY A 22 -5.92 11.07 -2.63
C GLY A 22 -4.83 11.98 -2.07
N LEU A 23 -4.55 11.91 -0.76
CA LEU A 23 -3.45 12.65 -0.15
C LEU A 23 -2.07 12.28 -0.71
N LYS A 24 -1.87 11.01 -1.07
CA LYS A 24 -0.64 10.54 -1.71
C LYS A 24 -0.50 11.06 -3.14
N GLU A 25 -1.56 11.03 -3.94
CA GLU A 25 -1.49 11.61 -5.29
C GLU A 25 -1.26 13.13 -5.22
N LEU A 26 -1.90 13.83 -4.27
CA LEU A 26 -1.63 15.25 -4.05
C LEU A 26 -0.16 15.52 -3.72
N ILE A 27 0.49 14.68 -2.90
CA ILE A 27 1.91 14.87 -2.58
C ILE A 27 2.82 14.54 -3.77
N ASN A 28 2.44 13.55 -4.59
CA ASN A 28 3.17 13.19 -5.81
C ASN A 28 3.15 14.33 -6.83
N TRP A 29 2.01 15.02 -6.98
CA TRP A 29 1.88 16.16 -7.90
C TRP A 29 2.42 17.48 -7.36
N SER A 30 2.59 17.61 -6.05
CA SER A 30 3.11 18.84 -5.44
C SER A 30 4.63 18.86 -5.46
N ALA A 31 5.23 19.94 -5.97
CA ALA A 31 6.67 20.13 -5.86
C ALA A 31 7.08 20.47 -4.42
N ASN A 32 6.31 21.34 -3.75
CA ASN A 32 6.65 21.90 -2.44
C ASN A 32 5.53 21.70 -1.40
N ARG A 33 5.91 21.69 -0.11
CA ARG A 33 4.95 21.50 0.99
C ARG A 33 3.93 22.64 1.11
N HIS A 34 4.34 23.87 0.76
CA HIS A 34 3.48 25.05 0.81
C HIS A 34 2.28 24.94 -0.14
N GLU A 35 2.44 24.28 -1.28
CA GLU A 35 1.36 24.00 -2.23
C GLU A 35 0.53 22.80 -1.78
N TRP A 36 1.18 21.81 -1.17
CA TRP A 36 0.52 20.60 -0.71
C TRP A 36 -0.46 20.85 0.44
N TYR A 37 -0.06 21.59 1.47
CA TYR A 37 -0.90 21.83 2.67
C TYR A 37 -2.31 22.37 2.37
N PRO A 38 -2.48 23.47 1.59
CA PRO A 38 -3.80 23.99 1.29
C PRO A 38 -4.65 23.01 0.48
N ARG A 39 -4.05 22.27 -0.46
CA ARG A 39 -4.75 21.24 -1.25
C ARG A 39 -5.18 20.05 -0.39
N ALA A 40 -4.30 19.59 0.50
CA ALA A 40 -4.60 18.51 1.44
C ALA A 40 -5.70 18.92 2.43
N TYR A 41 -5.69 20.17 2.88
CA TYR A 41 -6.73 20.73 3.74
C TYR A 41 -8.08 20.81 3.01
N ALA A 42 -8.10 21.32 1.77
CA ALA A 42 -9.31 21.35 0.95
C ALA A 42 -9.89 19.94 0.74
N LEU A 43 -9.05 18.96 0.39
CA LEU A 43 -9.48 17.57 0.25
C LEU A 43 -10.06 17.04 1.57
N ARG A 44 -9.45 17.33 2.72
CA ARG A 44 -9.99 16.92 4.01
C ARG A 44 -11.36 17.54 4.28
N GLN A 45 -11.52 18.83 3.97
CA GLN A 45 -12.78 19.53 4.17
C GLN A 45 -13.91 18.89 3.35
N GLU A 46 -13.67 18.56 2.08
CA GLU A 46 -14.66 17.87 1.22
C GLU A 46 -15.14 16.54 1.82
N PHE A 47 -14.24 15.78 2.45
CA PHE A 47 -14.58 14.51 3.11
C PHE A 47 -15.33 14.72 4.44
N GLU A 48 -14.97 15.73 5.24
CA GLU A 48 -15.71 16.04 6.47
C GLU A 48 -17.10 16.58 6.17
N ASP A 49 -17.27 17.40 5.14
CA ASP A 49 -18.57 17.91 4.69
C ASP A 49 -19.48 16.77 4.23
N SER A 50 -18.91 15.73 3.61
CA SER A 50 -19.63 14.54 3.14
C SER A 50 -19.93 13.50 4.24
N LYS A 51 -19.47 13.70 5.46
CA LYS A 51 -19.59 12.74 6.56
C LYS A 51 -20.99 12.65 7.16
N ALA A 52 -21.75 13.73 7.11
CA ALA A 52 -23.12 13.81 7.62
C ALA A 52 -24.18 13.33 6.61
N LEU A 53 -23.75 12.89 5.42
CA LEU A 53 -24.65 12.42 4.37
C LEU A 53 -25.29 11.09 4.75
N THR A 54 -26.61 11.01 4.65
CA THR A 54 -27.38 9.81 4.97
C THR A 54 -27.94 9.12 3.74
N ASP A 55 -28.15 9.86 2.64
CA ASP A 55 -28.70 9.28 1.41
C ASP A 55 -27.70 8.33 0.73
N ARG A 56 -28.13 7.09 0.53
CA ARG A 56 -27.30 6.01 0.00
C ARG A 56 -26.93 6.22 -1.46
N GLU A 57 -27.85 6.74 -2.27
CA GLU A 57 -27.60 6.96 -3.70
C GLU A 57 -26.63 8.13 -3.90
N GLU A 58 -26.78 9.22 -3.13
CA GLU A 58 -25.83 10.32 -3.15
C GLU A 58 -24.42 9.87 -2.71
N ILE A 59 -24.32 9.09 -1.62
CA ILE A 59 -23.03 8.53 -1.16
C ILE A 59 -22.38 7.71 -2.26
N ARG A 60 -23.15 6.86 -2.94
CA ARG A 60 -22.65 6.03 -4.03
C ARG A 60 -22.11 6.87 -5.19
N LYS A 61 -22.86 7.88 -5.62
CA LYS A 61 -22.44 8.78 -6.70
C LYS A 61 -21.17 9.55 -6.35
N LYS A 62 -21.07 10.08 -5.12
CA LYS A 62 -19.86 10.77 -4.64
C LYS A 62 -18.66 9.83 -4.59
N LEU A 63 -18.86 8.59 -4.17
CA LEU A 63 -17.80 7.58 -4.11
C LEU A 63 -17.30 7.21 -5.52
N GLU A 64 -18.21 6.94 -6.46
CA GLU A 64 -17.88 6.63 -7.85
C GLU A 64 -17.15 7.81 -8.51
N HIS A 65 -17.62 9.04 -8.28
CA HIS A 65 -16.96 10.24 -8.75
C HIS A 65 -15.55 10.41 -8.18
N GLY A 66 -15.37 10.19 -6.87
CA GLY A 66 -14.06 10.27 -6.22
C GLY A 66 -13.07 9.22 -6.75
N GLU A 67 -13.53 8.01 -7.04
CA GLU A 67 -12.70 6.96 -7.64
C GLU A 67 -12.32 7.26 -9.09
N GLU A 68 -13.24 7.86 -9.85
CA GLU A 68 -12.97 8.31 -11.21
C GLU A 68 -11.93 9.43 -11.23
N LEU A 69 -12.08 10.44 -10.35
CA LEU A 69 -11.09 11.51 -10.18
C LEU A 69 -9.72 10.92 -9.82
N LEU A 70 -9.66 9.99 -8.87
CA LEU A 70 -8.41 9.38 -8.46
C LEU A 70 -7.75 8.54 -9.58
N ALA A 71 -8.55 7.92 -10.44
CA ALA A 71 -8.04 7.22 -11.61
C ALA A 71 -7.47 8.18 -12.66
N ARG A 72 -8.12 9.34 -12.86
CA ARG A 72 -7.69 10.38 -13.82
C ARG A 72 -6.43 11.10 -13.36
N PHE A 73 -6.34 11.45 -12.09
CA PHE A 73 -5.24 12.22 -11.51
C PHE A 73 -4.11 11.36 -10.94
N ARG A 74 -4.00 10.09 -11.33
CA ARG A 74 -2.89 9.26 -10.89
C ARG A 74 -1.57 9.77 -11.48
N HIS A 75 -0.57 9.97 -10.64
CA HIS A 75 0.76 10.35 -11.11
C HIS A 75 1.38 9.21 -11.93
N TRP A 76 2.07 9.55 -13.02
CA TRP A 76 2.71 8.57 -13.93
C TRP A 76 3.90 7.86 -13.27
N GLU A 77 4.61 8.55 -12.37
CA GLU A 77 5.72 8.02 -11.57
C GLU A 77 5.56 8.41 -10.09
N PRO A 78 4.82 7.66 -9.28
CA PRO A 78 4.55 8.04 -7.89
C PRO A 78 5.81 7.92 -7.01
N LEU A 79 5.89 8.73 -5.94
CA LEU A 79 7.00 8.64 -4.98
C LEU A 79 6.86 7.38 -4.11
N ILE A 80 7.82 6.46 -4.27
CA ILE A 80 7.91 5.21 -3.50
C ILE A 80 9.14 5.28 -2.60
N LYS A 81 8.99 4.90 -1.33
CA LYS A 81 10.14 4.82 -0.41
C LYS A 81 11.12 3.77 -0.96
N PRO A 82 12.45 4.03 -0.98
CA PRO A 82 13.43 3.18 -1.64
C PRO A 82 13.36 1.69 -1.30
N GLU A 83 13.08 1.33 -0.05
CA GLU A 83 13.05 -0.05 0.44
C GLU A 83 11.79 -0.84 0.04
N PHE A 84 10.71 -0.16 -0.38
CA PHE A 84 9.45 -0.82 -0.73
C PHE A 84 9.48 -1.33 -2.16
N VAL A 85 8.57 -2.25 -2.49
CA VAL A 85 8.39 -2.75 -3.85
C VAL A 85 8.22 -1.57 -4.84
N GLY A 86 9.06 -1.54 -5.88
CA GLY A 86 9.10 -0.44 -6.86
C GLY A 86 9.97 0.75 -6.47
N GLY A 87 10.60 0.74 -5.29
CA GLY A 87 11.61 1.71 -4.88
C GLY A 87 13.01 1.34 -5.37
N THR A 88 13.93 2.31 -5.35
CA THR A 88 15.30 2.17 -5.88
C THR A 88 16.20 1.23 -5.09
N ALA A 89 15.93 1.03 -3.78
CA ALA A 89 16.72 0.18 -2.89
C ALA A 89 16.03 -1.15 -2.58
N TYR A 90 14.98 -1.50 -3.31
CA TYR A 90 14.24 -2.73 -3.09
C TYR A 90 15.12 -3.93 -3.39
N SER A 91 15.27 -4.83 -2.41
CA SER A 91 16.01 -6.09 -2.56
C SER A 91 17.51 -5.96 -2.90
N ILE A 92 18.14 -4.81 -2.63
CA ILE A 92 19.60 -4.66 -2.79
C ILE A 92 20.38 -5.52 -1.77
N ASN A 93 19.80 -5.79 -0.59
CA ASN A 93 20.38 -6.69 0.41
C ASN A 93 19.27 -7.41 1.22
N PRO A 94 18.60 -8.43 0.63
CA PRO A 94 17.61 -9.19 1.36
C PRO A 94 18.29 -9.96 2.50
N ALA A 95 17.70 -9.89 3.70
CA ALA A 95 18.17 -10.71 4.81
C ALA A 95 18.11 -12.18 4.40
N GLN A 96 19.24 -12.88 4.50
CA GLN A 96 19.25 -14.31 4.22
C GLN A 96 18.29 -15.03 5.18
N PRO A 97 17.53 -16.03 4.70
CA PRO A 97 16.73 -16.84 5.60
C PRO A 97 17.67 -17.45 6.62
N LYS A 98 17.34 -17.34 7.91
CA LYS A 98 18.09 -18.00 8.98
C LYS A 98 17.86 -19.51 8.84
N LEU A 99 18.67 -20.15 8.01
CA LEU A 99 18.72 -21.60 7.88
C LEU A 99 19.25 -22.13 9.22
N LYS A 100 18.37 -22.75 10.00
CA LYS A 100 18.83 -23.62 11.09
C LYS A 100 19.35 -24.88 10.42
N PHE A 101 20.67 -25.07 10.40
CA PHE A 101 21.22 -26.37 10.11
C PHE A 101 20.78 -27.30 11.24
N ILE A 102 19.85 -28.20 10.94
CA ILE A 102 19.48 -29.30 11.83
C ILE A 102 20.28 -30.48 11.28
N PRO A 103 21.38 -30.89 11.93
CA PRO A 103 22.10 -32.09 11.50
C PRO A 103 21.11 -33.26 11.56
N ASN A 104 21.00 -34.03 10.48
CA ASN A 104 20.34 -35.32 10.55
C ASN A 104 21.29 -36.28 11.29
N TYR A 105 21.12 -36.40 12.61
CA TYR A 105 21.97 -37.25 13.43
C TYR A 105 21.91 -38.73 13.01
N ASP A 106 20.78 -39.20 12.49
CA ASP A 106 20.63 -40.58 12.00
C ASP A 106 21.55 -40.87 10.80
N ALA A 107 21.71 -39.89 9.91
CA ALA A 107 22.64 -39.97 8.77
C ALA A 107 24.11 -39.75 9.19
N MET A 108 24.37 -39.10 10.33
CA MET A 108 25.73 -38.87 10.85
C MET A 108 26.29 -40.08 11.59
N ASP A 109 25.44 -40.92 12.18
CA ASP A 109 25.86 -42.14 12.88
C ASP A 109 26.32 -43.26 11.93
N GLU A 110 25.90 -43.26 10.66
CA GLU A 110 26.40 -44.17 9.63
C GLU A 110 27.91 -43.97 9.36
N TYR A 111 28.41 -42.73 9.46
CA TYR A 111 29.83 -42.42 9.29
C TYR A 111 30.69 -42.84 10.50
N LYS A 112 30.10 -42.96 11.70
CA LYS A 112 30.82 -43.43 12.90
C LYS A 112 31.04 -44.93 12.95
N LYS A 113 30.27 -45.72 12.18
CA LYS A 113 30.42 -47.19 12.11
C LYS A 113 31.61 -47.66 11.27
N GLY A 114 32.28 -46.77 10.55
CA GLY A 114 33.38 -47.10 9.62
C GLY A 114 34.80 -46.98 10.19
N ASP A 115 35.00 -46.27 11.30
CA ASP A 115 36.34 -46.00 11.85
C ASP A 115 36.57 -46.83 13.13
N HIS A 116 36.77 -48.13 12.94
CA HIS A 116 37.34 -49.03 13.93
C HIS A 116 38.59 -49.67 13.32
N LEU A 117 39.69 -48.90 13.29
CA LEU A 117 41.06 -49.43 13.14
C LEU A 117 41.57 -49.91 14.50
#